data_AF-A0A9X1QKK5-F1
#
_entry.id   AF-A0A9X1QKK5-F1
#
_cell.length_a   1.000
_cell.length_b   1.000
_cell.length_c   1.000
_cell.angle_alpha   90.00
_cell.angle_beta   90.00
_cell.angle_gamma   90.00
#
_symmetry.space_group_name_H-M   'P 1'
#
loop_
_entity.id
_entity.type
_entity.pdbx_description
1 polymer ?
#
loop_
_entity_poly.entity_id
_entity_poly.type
_entity_poly.pdbx_seq_one_letter_code
_entity_poly.pdbx_strand_id
1 'polypeptide(L)'
;MTDYIFSREIKRFKLDDYTPYMGWLGNKTHKIYTHKDLLSFFVYDEFTDRLFEFELADREKLNKATIYDCLVNAYLALPETQI
;
A
#
# COMPACT_ATOMS: atom_id res chain seq x y z
N MET A 1 5.93 -15.99 -2.58
CA MET A 1 6.58 -14.97 -3.44
C MET A 1 5.66 -13.78 -3.40
N THR A 2 6.13 -12.66 -2.87
CA THR A 2 5.32 -11.45 -2.72
C THR A 2 5.46 -10.67 -4.03
N ASP A 3 4.37 -10.57 -4.81
CA ASP A 3 4.35 -9.83 -6.10
C ASP A 3 4.45 -8.30 -5.93
N TYR A 4 4.67 -7.83 -4.70
CA TYR A 4 4.82 -6.42 -4.33
C TYR A 4 6.23 -6.18 -3.79
N ILE A 5 6.86 -5.14 -4.32
CA ILE A 5 8.18 -4.71 -3.90
C ILE A 5 7.99 -3.41 -3.12
N PHE A 6 8.49 -3.38 -1.88
CA PHE A 6 8.57 -2.13 -1.15
C PHE A 6 9.50 -1.17 -1.89
N SER A 7 8.97 -0.01 -2.27
CA SER A 7 9.72 1.00 -2.99
C SER A 7 10.38 1.97 -2.02
N ARG A 8 9.58 2.64 -1.18
CA ARG A 8 10.05 3.63 -0.21
C ARG A 8 8.94 4.09 0.75
N GLU A 9 9.35 4.69 1.87
CA GLU A 9 8.47 5.50 2.72
C GLU A 9 8.33 6.91 2.15
N ILE A 10 7.09 7.40 2.04
CA ILE A 10 6.77 8.76 1.63
C ILE A 10 6.65 9.64 2.88
N LYS A 11 7.69 10.44 3.13
CA LYS A 11 7.73 11.35 4.30
C LYS A 11 6.87 12.59 4.16
N ARG A 12 6.47 12.93 2.94
CA ARG A 12 5.63 14.10 2.62
C ARG A 12 4.59 13.68 1.60
N PHE A 13 3.38 13.43 2.07
CA PHE A 13 2.24 13.08 1.24
C PHE A 13 1.05 13.95 1.63
N LYS A 14 0.11 14.11 0.70
CA LYS A 14 -1.23 14.64 0.97
C LYS A 14 -2.21 13.59 0.50
N LEU A 15 -3.01 13.05 1.41
CA LEU A 15 -3.99 12.01 1.07
C LEU A 15 -4.98 12.44 -0.03
N ASP A 16 -5.23 13.75 -0.16
CA ASP A 16 -6.10 14.32 -1.20
C ASP A 16 -5.57 14.06 -2.64
N ASP A 17 -4.25 13.91 -2.79
CA ASP A 17 -3.63 13.56 -4.07
C ASP A 17 -3.79 12.06 -4.42
N TYR A 18 -4.25 11.23 -3.48
CA TYR A 18 -4.39 9.79 -3.65
C TYR A 18 -5.85 9.35 -3.66
N THR A 19 -6.16 8.33 -4.45
CA THR A 19 -7.48 7.73 -4.50
C THR A 19 -7.52 6.47 -3.64
N PRO A 20 -8.48 6.31 -2.73
CA PRO A 20 -8.61 5.07 -1.96
C PRO A 20 -8.91 3.90 -2.90
N TYR A 21 -8.00 2.93 -2.95
CA TYR A 21 -8.15 1.76 -3.82
C TYR A 21 -9.28 0.84 -3.33
N MET A 22 -9.46 0.78 -2.01
CA MET A 22 -10.52 0.02 -1.35
C MET A 22 -11.23 0.89 -0.30
N GLY A 23 -12.03 1.85 -0.78
CA GLY A 23 -12.83 2.75 0.07
C GLY A 23 -13.91 2.08 0.96
N TRP A 24 -14.00 0.74 0.95
CA TRP A 24 -14.92 -0.07 1.76
C TRP A 24 -14.25 -0.65 3.02
N LEU A 25 -12.94 -0.48 3.20
CA LEU A 25 -12.20 -0.86 4.41
C LEU A 25 -12.40 0.18 5.51
N GLY A 26 -13.64 0.37 5.98
CA GLY A 26 -13.99 1.43 6.93
C GLY A 26 -13.34 1.32 8.31
N ASN A 27 -12.77 0.16 8.69
CA ASN A 27 -12.28 -0.09 10.05
C ASN A 27 -10.94 -0.86 10.10
N LYS A 28 -10.09 -0.70 9.07
CA LYS A 28 -8.76 -1.31 9.06
C LYS A 28 -7.70 -0.24 9.32
N THR A 29 -6.74 -0.56 10.18
CA THR A 29 -5.62 0.31 10.56
C THR A 29 -4.76 0.73 9.38
N HIS A 30 -4.67 -0.13 8.37
CA HIS A 30 -3.91 0.12 7.14
C HIS A 30 -4.88 0.34 5.98
N LYS A 31 -4.80 1.52 5.37
CA LYS A 31 -5.62 1.90 4.21
C LYS A 31 -4.77 1.86 2.96
N ILE A 32 -5.31 1.30 1.89
CA ILE A 32 -4.61 1.22 0.61
C ILE A 32 -5.13 2.30 -0.33
N TYR A 33 -4.20 3.09 -0.81
CA TYR A 33 -4.41 4.14 -1.79
C TYR A 33 -3.69 3.79 -3.09
N THR A 34 -4.13 4.42 -4.17
CA THR A 34 -3.49 4.37 -5.48
C THR A 34 -3.38 5.79 -6.01
N HIS A 35 -2.34 6.05 -6.78
CA HIS A 35 -2.17 7.31 -7.49
C HIS A 35 -2.56 7.11 -8.96
N LYS A 36 -2.73 8.19 -9.74
CA LYS A 36 -3.13 8.12 -11.16
C LYS A 36 -2.25 7.20 -12.02
N ASP A 37 -1.04 6.89 -11.57
CA ASP A 37 -0.18 5.84 -12.12
C ASP A 37 -0.58 4.46 -11.56
N LEU A 38 -1.11 3.60 -12.44
CA LEU A 38 -1.75 2.32 -12.12
C LEU A 38 -0.84 1.24 -11.49
N LEU A 39 0.39 1.59 -11.14
CA LEU A 39 1.47 0.64 -10.84
C LEU A 39 2.00 0.73 -9.42
N SER A 40 1.72 1.84 -8.75
CA SER A 40 2.08 2.08 -7.36
C SER A 40 0.84 1.97 -6.48
N PHE A 41 0.98 1.17 -5.43
CA PHE A 41 0.06 1.10 -4.31
C PHE A 41 0.68 1.77 -3.11
N PHE A 42 -0.14 2.45 -2.32
CA PHE A 42 0.32 3.19 -1.15
C PHE A 42 -0.41 2.67 0.07
N VAL A 43 0.34 2.12 1.02
CA VAL A 43 -0.19 1.66 2.31
C VAL A 43 -0.04 2.80 3.30
N TYR A 44 -1.17 3.34 3.74
CA TYR A 44 -1.25 4.37 4.76
C TYR A 44 -1.55 3.73 6.10
N ASP A 45 -0.70 4.03 7.08
CA ASP A 45 -0.85 3.64 8.46
C ASP A 45 -1.46 4.80 9.25
N GLU A 46 -2.72 4.65 9.68
CA GLU A 46 -3.43 5.73 10.39
C GLU A 46 -2.90 5.98 11.80
N PHE A 47 -2.21 4.99 12.40
CA PHE A 47 -1.74 5.09 13.77
C PHE A 47 -0.46 5.92 13.87
N THR A 48 0.42 5.76 12.88
CA THR A 48 1.72 6.44 12.81
C THR A 48 1.75 7.63 11.85
N ASP A 49 0.67 7.86 11.09
CA ASP A 49 0.57 8.89 10.04
C ASP A 49 1.66 8.72 8.97
N ARG A 50 1.89 7.47 8.54
CA ARG A 50 2.95 7.13 7.58
C ARG A 50 2.38 6.51 6.32
N LEU A 51 3.04 6.79 5.20
CA LEU A 51 2.65 6.28 3.89
C LEU A 51 3.82 5.53 3.27
N PHE A 52 3.57 4.30 2.83
CA PHE A 52 4.58 3.43 2.23
C PHE A 52 4.18 3.10 0.80
N GLU A 53 5.09 3.33 -0.13
CA GLU A 53 4.91 3.03 -1.55
C GLU A 53 5.37 1.61 -1.85
N PHE A 54 4.51 0.86 -2.54
CA PHE A 54 4.74 -0.48 -3.02
C PHE A 54 4.49 -0.53 -4.52
N GLU A 55 5.43 -1.12 -5.25
CA GLU A 55 5.33 -1.31 -6.68
C GLU A 55 4.94 -2.75 -7.00
N LEU A 56 4.03 -2.90 -7.95
CA LEU A 56 3.62 -4.20 -8.43
C LEU A 56 4.64 -4.74 -9.43
N ALA A 57 5.24 -5.89 -9.13
CA ALA A 57 6.20 -6.52 -10.02
C ALA A 57 5.55 -7.11 -11.28
N ASP A 58 4.31 -7.60 -11.17
CA ASP A 58 3.58 -8.27 -12.26
C ASP A 58 2.13 -7.79 -12.37
N ARG A 59 1.77 -7.19 -13.51
CA ARG A 59 0.46 -6.55 -13.75
C ARG A 59 -0.64 -7.55 -14.12
N GLU A 60 -0.31 -8.79 -14.49
CA GLU A 60 -1.28 -9.72 -15.09
C GLU A 60 -2.08 -10.52 -14.04
N LYS A 61 -1.70 -10.47 -12.76
CA LYS A 61 -2.32 -11.26 -11.68
C LYS A 61 -3.16 -10.44 -10.69
N LEU A 62 -3.72 -9.31 -11.10
CA LEU A 62 -4.45 -8.41 -10.20
C LEU A 62 -5.87 -8.90 -9.89
N ASN A 63 -5.99 -9.83 -8.94
CA ASN A 63 -7.27 -10.16 -8.32
C ASN A 63 -7.49 -9.22 -7.13
N LYS A 64 -8.42 -8.26 -7.25
CA LYS A 64 -8.57 -7.13 -6.29
C LYS A 64 -8.58 -7.57 -4.82
N ALA A 65 -9.28 -8.67 -4.50
CA ALA A 65 -9.36 -9.20 -3.15
C ALA A 65 -8.00 -9.65 -2.58
N THR A 66 -7.11 -10.17 -3.43
CA THR A 66 -5.79 -10.69 -3.04
C THR A 66 -4.75 -9.58 -2.88
N ILE A 67 -4.94 -8.44 -3.56
CA ILE A 67 -4.04 -7.28 -3.51
C ILE A 67 -3.88 -6.76 -2.09
N TYR A 68 -5.00 -6.59 -1.37
CA TYR A 68 -4.97 -6.07 -0.01
C TYR A 68 -4.19 -7.00 0.92
N ASP A 69 -4.51 -8.29 0.88
CA ASP A 69 -3.86 -9.28 1.75
C ASP A 69 -2.36 -9.37 1.46
N CYS A 70 -1.97 -9.38 0.17
CA CYS A 70 -0.56 -9.37 -0.22
C CYS A 70 0.18 -8.10 0.20
N LEU A 71 -0.40 -6.91 0.00
CA LEU A 71 0.23 -5.64 0.38
C LEU A 71 0.38 -5.49 1.89
N VAL A 72 -0.66 -5.83 2.64
CA VAL A 72 -0.61 -5.77 4.11
C VAL A 72 0.37 -6.81 4.64
N ASN A 73 0.38 -8.03 4.10
CA ASN A 73 1.40 -9.01 4.47
C ASN A 73 2.81 -8.54 4.11
N ALA A 74 3.00 -7.89 2.95
CA ALA A 74 4.29 -7.32 2.56
C ALA A 74 4.73 -6.21 3.54
N TYR A 75 3.81 -5.35 3.94
CA TYR A 75 4.05 -4.30 4.94
C TYR A 75 4.40 -4.89 6.31
N LEU A 76 3.64 -5.87 6.80
CA LEU A 76 3.92 -6.55 8.07
C LEU A 76 5.20 -7.38 8.05
N ALA A 77 5.66 -7.79 6.86
CA ALA A 77 6.91 -8.51 6.68
C ALA A 77 8.14 -7.56 6.62
N LEU A 78 7.93 -6.24 6.57
CA LEU A 78 9.04 -5.29 6.66
C LEU A 78 9.71 -5.41 8.04
N PRO A 79 11.03 -5.59 8.10
CA PRO A 79 11.74 -5.63 9.38
C PRO A 79 11.58 -4.28 10.09
N GLU A 80 11.30 -4.30 11.40
CA GLU A 80 11.12 -3.11 12.25
C GLU A 80 12.25 -2.07 12.11
N THR A 81 13.45 -2.50 11.68
CA THR A 81 14.62 -1.64 11.46
C THR A 81 14.51 -0.71 10.23
N GLN A 82 13.51 -0.89 9.37
CA GLN A 82 13.25 -0.02 8.21
C GLN A 82 12.05 0.91 8.39
N ILE A 83 11.45 0.93 9.59
CA ILE A 83 10.27 1.73 9.95
C ILE A 83 10.70 2.83 10.93
#